data_AF-X1QZR4-F1
#
_entry.id   AF-X1QZR4-F1
#
_cell.length_a   1.000
_cell.length_b   1.000
_cell.length_c   1.000
_cell.angle_alpha   90.00
_cell.angle_beta   90.00
_cell.angle_gamma   90.00
#
_symmetry.space_group_name_H-M   'P 1'
#
loop_
_entity.id
_entity.type
_entity.pdbx_description
1 polymer ?
#
loop_
_entity_poly.entity_id
_entity_poly.type
_entity_poly.pdbx_seq_one_letter_code
_entity_poly.pdbx_strand_id
1 'polypeptide(L)'
;MFPLLNKGAKPLLQTDQNNFWSEIFNSSSEEWIKDKEQQHTIAAYSEFGQGKVVAFGDIDIFCSDDNIGINTLDNQKFLHNIFTWLTDPVKRSDVMSFILDQIGQVQNSVKEIHKTMNNVIETMSILEKRLRHLEENQNSH
;
A
#
# COMPACT_ATOMS: atom_id res chain seq x y z
N MET A 1 5.09 6.55 6.41
CA MET A 1 3.89 6.14 5.65
C MET A 1 4.36 5.37 4.42
N PHE A 2 4.28 4.03 4.42
CA PHE A 2 4.65 3.19 3.28
C PHE A 2 3.41 3.03 2.38
N PRO A 3 3.28 3.74 1.25
CA PRO A 3 2.03 3.74 0.47
C PRO A 3 1.85 2.46 -0.37
N LEU A 4 2.86 1.59 -0.44
CA LEU A 4 2.85 0.40 -1.30
C LEU A 4 1.97 -0.76 -0.79
N LEU A 5 1.60 -0.80 0.50
CA LEU A 5 0.87 -1.93 1.09
C LEU A 5 -0.66 -1.81 1.04
N ASN A 6 -1.21 -0.69 0.57
CA ASN A 6 -2.64 -0.39 0.77
C ASN A 6 -3.59 -1.18 -0.15
N LYS A 7 -3.10 -1.79 -1.23
CA LYS A 7 -3.94 -2.57 -2.16
C LYS A 7 -3.85 -4.06 -1.85
N GLY A 8 -4.50 -4.51 -0.77
CA GLY A 8 -4.69 -5.95 -0.53
C GLY A 8 -4.53 -6.44 0.91
N ALA A 9 -4.18 -5.56 1.85
CA ALA A 9 -4.11 -5.95 3.26
C ALA A 9 -5.49 -6.35 3.79
N LYS A 10 -5.56 -7.53 4.42
CA LYS A 10 -6.78 -8.06 5.03
C LYS A 10 -6.65 -8.00 6.55
N PRO A 11 -7.69 -7.55 7.27
CA PRO A 11 -7.69 -7.64 8.71
C PRO A 11 -7.67 -9.11 9.12
N LEU A 12 -6.83 -9.44 10.09
CA LEU A 12 -6.73 -10.77 10.68
C LEU A 12 -7.45 -10.82 12.03
N LEU A 13 -7.25 -9.77 12.83
CA LEU A 13 -7.84 -9.61 14.14
C LEU A 13 -8.36 -8.19 14.27
N GLN A 14 -9.62 -8.05 14.67
CA GLN A 14 -10.29 -6.77 14.88
C GLN A 14 -11.07 -6.83 16.18
N THR A 15 -11.35 -5.66 16.75
CA THR A 15 -12.28 -5.55 17.86
C THR A 15 -13.70 -5.94 17.40
N ASP A 16 -14.51 -6.46 18.32
CA ASP A 16 -15.83 -7.04 18.03
C ASP A 16 -16.93 -5.98 17.81
N GLN A 17 -16.77 -4.76 18.35
CA GLN A 17 -17.73 -3.67 18.27
C GLN A 17 -17.11 -2.35 17.80
N ASN A 18 -17.97 -1.37 17.49
CA ASN A 18 -17.58 0.01 17.17
C ASN A 18 -17.38 0.89 18.41
N ASN A 19 -17.40 0.33 19.62
CA ASN A 19 -17.36 1.10 20.88
C ASN A 19 -15.94 1.22 21.46
N PHE A 20 -14.91 0.88 20.69
CA PHE A 20 -13.52 0.99 21.11
C PHE A 20 -12.97 2.34 20.66
N TRP A 21 -12.08 2.90 21.46
CA TRP A 21 -11.52 4.23 21.23
C TRP A 21 -10.03 4.21 21.50
N SER A 22 -9.33 5.13 20.85
CA SER A 22 -7.92 5.44 21.09
C SER A 22 -7.80 6.84 21.68
N GLU A 23 -6.66 7.13 22.27
CA GLU A 23 -6.32 8.49 22.72
C GLU A 23 -5.46 9.17 21.67
N ILE A 24 -5.76 10.43 21.39
CA ILE A 24 -4.91 11.29 20.58
C ILE A 24 -4.46 12.45 21.46
N PHE A 25 -3.15 12.70 21.44
CA PHE A 25 -2.59 13.84 22.16
C PHE A 25 -3.00 15.15 21.45
N ASN A 26 -3.77 15.99 22.14
CA ASN A 26 -4.15 17.30 21.66
C ASN A 26 -3.08 18.33 22.06
N SER A 27 -2.29 18.77 21.07
CA SER A 27 -1.21 19.74 21.29
C SER A 27 -1.68 21.12 21.74
N SER A 28 -2.96 21.47 21.54
CA SER A 28 -3.51 22.77 21.93
C SER A 28 -4.00 22.82 23.37
N SER A 29 -4.51 21.70 23.89
CA SER A 29 -4.93 21.58 25.30
C SER A 29 -3.89 20.87 26.17
N GLU A 30 -2.80 20.35 25.59
CA GLU A 30 -1.77 19.54 26.25
C GLU A 30 -2.32 18.30 26.97
N GLU A 31 -3.46 17.78 26.50
CA GLU A 31 -4.17 16.66 27.10
C GLU A 31 -4.38 15.52 26.10
N TRP A 32 -4.38 14.29 26.60
CA TRP A 32 -4.84 13.14 25.85
C TRP A 32 -6.36 13.15 25.80
N ILE A 33 -6.92 13.27 24.60
CA ILE A 33 -8.36 13.26 24.39
C ILE A 33 -8.78 11.97 23.72
N LYS A 34 -9.96 11.49 24.11
CA LYS A 34 -10.61 10.34 23.47
C LYS A 34 -10.93 10.67 22.02
N ASP A 35 -10.42 9.85 21.11
CA ASP A 35 -10.76 9.88 19.69
C ASP A 35 -12.10 9.19 19.41
N LYS A 36 -12.53 9.23 18.15
CA LYS A 36 -13.76 8.61 17.68
C LYS A 36 -13.83 7.12 18.01
N GLU A 37 -14.99 6.70 18.51
CA GLU A 37 -15.31 5.30 18.68
C GLU A 37 -15.45 4.61 17.31
N GLN A 38 -14.65 3.57 17.11
CA GLN A 38 -14.64 2.77 15.89
C GLN A 38 -14.07 1.38 16.14
N GLN A 39 -14.29 0.48 15.19
CA GLN A 39 -13.62 -0.80 15.16
C GLN A 39 -12.12 -0.60 14.88
N HIS A 40 -11.26 -1.23 15.68
CA HIS A 40 -9.81 -1.18 15.48
C HIS A 40 -9.28 -2.50 14.94
N THR A 41 -8.32 -2.41 14.03
CA THR A 41 -7.61 -3.58 13.52
C THR A 41 -6.37 -3.81 14.37
N ILE A 42 -6.32 -4.96 15.05
CA ILE A 42 -5.24 -5.35 15.97
C ILE A 42 -4.14 -6.08 15.19
N ALA A 43 -4.50 -6.86 14.19
CA ALA A 43 -3.53 -7.49 13.30
C ALA A 43 -4.06 -7.54 11.87
N ALA A 44 -3.16 -7.42 10.90
CA ALA A 44 -3.47 -7.50 9.48
C ALA A 44 -2.38 -8.26 8.74
N TYR A 45 -2.72 -8.82 7.58
CA TYR A 45 -1.75 -9.50 6.73
C TYR A 45 -1.95 -9.14 5.26
N SER A 46 -0.91 -9.34 4.47
CA SER A 46 -0.95 -9.22 3.02
C SER A 46 0.05 -10.17 2.38
N GLU A 47 -0.23 -10.57 1.15
CA GLU A 47 0.72 -11.29 0.29
C GLU A 47 1.08 -10.38 -0.88
N PHE A 48 2.37 -10.32 -1.21
CA PHE A 48 2.86 -9.50 -2.32
C PHE A 48 3.92 -10.27 -3.11
N GLY A 49 3.56 -10.72 -4.31
CA GLY A 49 4.40 -11.59 -5.12
C GLY A 49 4.71 -12.90 -4.39
N GLN A 50 5.98 -13.10 -4.03
CA GLN A 50 6.44 -14.26 -3.25
C GLN A 50 6.53 -13.98 -1.74
N GLY A 51 6.30 -12.73 -1.32
CA GLY A 51 6.41 -12.32 0.06
C GLY A 51 5.08 -12.38 0.81
N LYS A 52 5.18 -12.65 2.11
CA LYS A 52 4.09 -12.53 3.08
C LYS A 52 4.46 -11.47 4.10
N VAL A 53 3.49 -10.64 4.46
CA VAL A 53 3.67 -9.57 5.45
C VAL A 53 2.54 -9.67 6.46
N VAL A 54 2.89 -9.54 7.73
CA VAL A 54 1.94 -9.39 8.83
C VAL A 54 2.28 -8.13 9.61
N ALA A 55 1.25 -7.45 10.11
CA ALA A 55 1.37 -6.29 10.97
C ALA A 55 0.61 -6.57 12.27
N PHE A 56 1.22 -6.20 13.39
CA PHE A 56 0.62 -6.23 14.72
C PHE A 56 0.48 -4.80 15.22
N GLY A 57 -0.64 -4.52 15.88
CA GLY A 57 -0.96 -3.20 16.43
C GLY A 57 -0.22 -2.88 17.73
N ASP A 58 0.20 -3.91 18.46
CA ASP A 58 0.94 -3.77 19.71
C ASP A 58 2.08 -4.79 19.77
N ILE A 59 3.24 -4.35 20.26
CA ILE A 59 4.44 -5.19 20.45
C ILE A 59 4.35 -6.02 21.74
N ASP A 60 3.50 -5.62 22.69
CA ASP A 60 3.38 -6.29 23.99
C ASP A 60 2.89 -7.74 23.89
N ILE A 61 2.31 -8.14 22.75
CA ILE A 61 2.00 -9.54 22.44
C ILE A 61 3.23 -10.46 22.49
N PHE A 62 4.44 -9.91 22.35
CA PHE A 62 5.71 -10.63 22.42
C PHE A 62 6.36 -10.60 23.81
N CYS A 63 5.82 -9.84 24.76
CA CYS A 63 6.35 -9.77 26.12
C CYS A 63 6.14 -11.08 26.88
N SER A 64 6.89 -11.30 27.96
CA SER A 64 6.79 -12.50 28.80
C SER A 64 5.74 -12.40 29.92
N ASP A 65 4.88 -11.37 29.90
CA ASP A 65 3.81 -11.22 30.88
C ASP A 65 2.76 -12.32 30.72
N ASP A 66 2.35 -12.93 31.83
CA ASP A 66 1.45 -14.09 31.83
C ASP A 66 -0.02 -13.73 31.52
N ASN A 67 -0.40 -12.46 31.53
CA ASN A 67 -1.77 -11.99 31.26
C ASN A 67 -1.95 -11.40 29.85
N ILE A 68 -0.89 -10.80 29.27
CA ILE A 68 -0.98 -10.08 27.99
C ILE A 68 0.04 -10.54 26.94
N GLY A 69 1.06 -11.29 27.36
CA GLY A 69 2.22 -11.63 26.54
C GLY A 69 2.14 -12.98 25.85
N ILE A 70 3.29 -13.45 25.37
CA ILE A 70 3.46 -14.69 24.60
C ILE A 70 3.13 -15.96 25.41
N ASN A 71 3.19 -15.88 26.74
CA ASN A 71 2.93 -17.01 27.63
C ASN A 71 1.44 -17.31 27.75
N THR A 72 0.56 -16.37 27.39
CA THR A 72 -0.87 -16.63 27.32
C THR A 72 -1.15 -17.65 26.22
N LEU A 73 -2.00 -18.65 26.51
CA LEU A 73 -2.25 -19.76 25.60
C LEU A 73 -2.76 -19.30 24.23
N ASP A 74 -3.61 -18.26 24.22
CA ASP A 74 -4.21 -17.74 23.00
C ASP A 74 -3.19 -16.98 22.15
N ASN A 75 -2.35 -16.13 22.75
CA ASN A 75 -1.28 -15.45 22.00
C ASN A 75 -0.24 -16.44 21.49
N GLN A 76 0.12 -17.45 22.28
CA GLN A 76 1.07 -18.47 21.85
C GLN A 76 0.59 -19.20 20.60
N LYS A 77 -0.67 -19.66 20.58
CA LYS A 77 -1.27 -20.33 19.43
C LYS A 77 -1.39 -19.38 18.24
N PHE A 78 -1.82 -18.14 18.48
CA PHE A 78 -1.95 -17.14 17.43
C PHE A 78 -0.61 -16.84 16.75
N LEU A 79 0.43 -16.54 17.54
CA LEU A 79 1.77 -16.29 17.04
C LEU A 79 2.36 -17.51 16.34
N HIS A 80 2.16 -18.71 16.88
CA HIS A 80 2.58 -19.95 16.22
C HIS A 80 1.97 -20.07 14.81
N ASN A 81 0.65 -19.88 14.69
CA ASN A 81 -0.03 -19.94 13.40
C ASN A 81 0.49 -18.88 12.42
N ILE A 82 0.77 -17.67 12.90
CA ILE A 82 1.35 -16.60 12.07
C ILE A 82 2.74 -16.99 11.57
N PHE A 83 3.61 -17.46 12.45
CA PHE A 83 4.96 -17.84 12.05
C PHE A 83 4.96 -19.03 11.10
N THR A 84 4.12 -20.05 11.34
CA THR A 84 3.92 -21.16 10.41
C THR A 84 3.49 -20.64 9.04
N TRP A 85 2.49 -19.76 8.99
CA TRP A 85 2.04 -19.18 7.72
C TRP A 85 3.13 -18.35 7.03
N LEU A 86 3.95 -17.59 7.77
CA LEU A 86 5.06 -16.82 7.20
C LEU A 86 6.16 -17.72 6.62
N THR A 87 6.42 -18.86 7.25
CA THR A 87 7.42 -19.83 6.77
C THR A 87 6.93 -20.67 5.60
N ASP A 88 5.62 -20.85 5.46
CA ASP A 88 5.04 -21.58 4.34
C ASP A 88 5.22 -20.80 3.03
N PRO A 89 5.73 -21.42 1.96
CA PRO A 89 5.93 -20.73 0.69
C PRO A 89 4.59 -20.34 0.05
N VAL A 90 4.55 -19.18 -0.60
CA VAL A 90 3.40 -18.77 -1.43
C VAL A 90 3.26 -19.74 -2.60
N LYS A 91 2.03 -20.11 -2.96
CA LYS A 91 1.79 -21.05 -4.05
C LYS A 91 2.29 -20.47 -5.37
N ARG A 92 2.95 -21.31 -6.17
CA ARG A 92 3.50 -20.91 -7.48
C ARG A 92 2.44 -20.35 -8.43
N SER A 93 1.20 -20.84 -8.35
CA SER A 93 0.06 -20.32 -9.13
C SER A 93 -0.20 -18.85 -8.84
N ASP A 94 -0.15 -18.47 -7.56
CA ASP A 94 -0.54 -17.15 -7.09
C ASP A 94 0.55 -16.15 -7.45
N VAL A 95 1.82 -16.58 -7.34
CA VAL A 95 2.99 -15.84 -7.84
C VAL A 95 2.90 -15.61 -9.34
N MET A 96 2.51 -16.62 -10.12
CA MET A 96 2.36 -16.48 -11.58
C MET A 96 1.24 -15.50 -11.93
N SER A 97 0.10 -15.59 -11.24
CA SER A 97 -1.01 -14.64 -11.42
C SER A 97 -0.57 -13.21 -11.10
N PHE A 98 0.20 -13.01 -10.03
CA PHE A 98 0.78 -11.71 -9.69
C PHE A 98 1.70 -11.19 -10.80
N ILE A 99 2.61 -12.00 -11.32
CA ILE A 99 3.51 -11.61 -12.41
C ILE A 99 2.71 -11.19 -13.66
N LEU A 100 1.67 -11.94 -14.02
CA LEU A 100 0.81 -11.62 -15.15
C LEU A 100 0.09 -10.29 -14.98
N ASP A 101 -0.42 -10.01 -13.78
CA ASP A 101 -1.04 -8.72 -13.46
C ASP A 101 -0.04 -7.56 -13.60
N GLN A 102 1.17 -7.72 -13.06
CA GLN A 102 2.23 -6.72 -13.19
C GLN A 102 2.61 -6.45 -14.66
N ILE A 103 2.70 -7.51 -15.49
CA ILE A 103 2.92 -7.37 -16.94
C ILE A 103 1.78 -6.59 -17.60
N GLY A 104 0.52 -6.88 -17.23
CA GLY A 104 -0.65 -6.15 -17.71
C GLY A 104 -0.62 -4.65 -17.35
N GLN A 105 -0.23 -4.33 -16.12
CA GLN A 105 -0.06 -2.93 -15.67
C GLN A 105 1.04 -2.22 -16.47
N VAL A 106 2.20 -2.86 -16.65
CA VAL A 106 3.30 -2.31 -17.47
C VAL A 106 2.86 -2.09 -18.91
N GLN A 107 2.13 -3.03 -19.51
CA GLN A 107 1.60 -2.89 -20.87
C GLN A 107 0.70 -1.66 -20.99
N ASN A 108 -0.16 -1.41 -19.99
CA ASN A 108 -1.04 -0.24 -19.99
C ASN A 108 -0.24 1.06 -19.83
N SER A 109 0.73 1.11 -18.92
CA SER A 109 1.61 2.28 -18.77
C SER A 109 2.41 2.58 -20.05
N VAL A 110 2.89 1.56 -20.77
CA VAL A 110 3.58 1.74 -22.05
C VAL A 110 2.65 2.33 -23.12
N LYS A 111 1.38 1.89 -23.17
CA LYS A 111 0.38 2.48 -24.08
C LYS A 111 0.12 3.96 -23.77
N GLU A 112 0.06 4.33 -22.50
CA GLU A 112 -0.11 5.72 -22.08
C GLU A 112 1.11 6.58 -22.45
N ILE A 113 2.32 6.06 -22.22
CA ILE A 113 3.56 6.73 -22.67
C ILE A 113 3.54 6.93 -24.18
N HIS A 114 3.14 5.91 -24.95
CA HIS A 114 3.07 6.01 -26.41
C HIS A 114 2.08 7.10 -26.85
N LYS A 115 0.90 7.18 -26.21
CA LYS A 115 -0.07 8.24 -26.48
C LYS A 115 0.51 9.63 -26.18
N THR A 116 1.16 9.79 -25.03
CA THR A 116 1.79 11.06 -24.66
C THR A 116 2.90 11.45 -25.64
N MET A 117 3.71 10.48 -26.08
CA MET A 117 4.77 10.71 -27.06
C MET A 117 4.21 11.17 -28.41
N ASN A 118 3.12 10.57 -28.89
CA ASN A 118 2.47 10.99 -30.13
C ASN A 118 1.97 12.44 -30.04
N ASN A 119 1.37 12.83 -28.92
CA ASN A 119 0.95 14.21 -28.71
C ASN A 119 2.13 15.19 -28.70
N VAL A 120 3.27 14.81 -28.13
CA VAL A 120 4.50 15.61 -28.14
C VAL A 120 5.03 15.79 -29.57
N ILE A 121 5.08 14.71 -30.36
CA ILE A 121 5.51 14.75 -31.77
C ILE A 121 4.59 15.69 -32.58
N GLU A 122 3.27 15.58 -32.40
CA GLU A 122 2.32 16.46 -33.07
C GLU A 122 2.54 17.93 -32.70
N THR A 123 2.72 18.21 -31.40
CA THR A 123 2.97 19.57 -30.92
C THR A 123 4.28 20.13 -31.49
N MET A 124 5.35 19.33 -31.52
CA MET A 124 6.63 19.73 -32.12
C MET A 124 6.50 20.01 -33.61
N SER A 125 5.76 19.17 -34.36
CA SER A 125 5.51 19.41 -35.78
C SER A 125 4.75 20.73 -36.02
N ILE A 126 3.78 21.05 -35.17
CA ILE A 126 3.06 22.33 -35.23
C ILE A 126 4.02 23.50 -34.94
N LEU A 127 4.88 23.38 -33.93
CA LEU A 127 5.87 24.40 -33.59
C LEU A 127 6.87 24.62 -34.73
N GLU A 128 7.39 23.55 -35.34
CA GLU A 128 8.27 23.62 -36.50
C GLU A 128 7.62 24.37 -37.67
N LYS A 129 6.35 24.05 -37.99
CA LYS A 129 5.60 24.76 -39.04
C LYS A 129 5.47 26.25 -38.74
N ARG A 130 5.17 26.61 -37.49
CA ARG A 130 5.04 28.02 -37.07
C ARG A 130 6.38 28.75 -37.13
N LEU A 131 7.46 28.12 -36.71
CA LEU A 131 8.83 28.65 -36.81
C LEU A 131 9.19 28.94 -38.27
N ARG A 132 8.97 27.98 -39.17
CA ARG A 132 9.23 28.18 -40.62
C ARG A 132 8.44 29.36 -41.19
N HIS A 133 7.16 29.50 -40.86
CA HIS A 133 6.38 30.65 -41.31
C HIS A 133 6.89 32.00 -40.78
N LEU A 134 7.47 32.03 -39.58
CA LEU A 134 8.09 33.25 -39.03
C LEU A 134 9.39 33.59 -39.75
N GLU A 135 10.22 32.59 -40.05
CA GLU A 135 11.48 32.75 -40.81
C GLU A 135 11.22 33.22 -42.26
N GLU A 136 10.20 32.65 -42.91
CA GLU A 136 9.80 33.05 -44.27
C GLU A 136 9.34 34.51 -44.30
N ASN A 137 8.54 34.95 -43.32
CA ASN A 137 8.04 36.32 -43.25
C ASN A 137 9.14 37.35 -42.91
N GLN A 138 10.17 36.96 -42.16
CA GLN A 138 11.32 37.84 -41.86
C GLN A 138 12.25 38.06 -43.05
N ASN A 139 12.36 37.09 -43.96
CA ASN A 139 13.24 37.19 -45.14
C ASN A 139 12.58 37.91 -46.34
N SER A 140 11.30 38.26 -46.24
CA SER A 140 10.52 38.97 -47.27
C SER A 140 10.41 40.49 -47.06
N HIS A 141 11.20 41.07 -46.14
CA HIS A 141 11.37 42.51 -45.92
C HIS A 141 12.82 42.93 -46.16
#